data_AF-A0A7J0HB22-F1
#
_entry.id   AF-A0A7J0HB22-F1
#
_cell.length_a   1.000
_cell.length_b   1.000
_cell.length_c   1.000
_cell.angle_alpha   90.00
_cell.angle_beta   90.00
_cell.angle_gamma   90.00
#
_symmetry.space_group_name_H-M   'P 1'
#
loop_
_entity.id
_entity.type
_entity.pdbx_description
1 polymer ?
#
loop_
_entity_poly.entity_id
_entity_poly.type
_entity_poly.pdbx_seq_one_letter_code
_entity_poly.pdbx_strand_id
1 'polypeptide(L)'
;MVLVKCSQAKKAIMVTTKEDGTFEADLPSTTPTPSSSFNCLTKILGGPRQLYASRKYMESTTVKVPESDSYTTSSPLKFYTSCPNSSSKDDKCGARNKGIGSSKTFDVPLPPEWGLAPSSYYFPYFFPIIGIP
;
A
#
# COMPACT_ATOMS: atom_id res chain seq x y z
N MET A 1 -5.25 0.00 -11.18
CA MET A 1 -5.56 -1.39 -10.77
C MET A 1 -6.42 -1.38 -9.53
N VAL A 2 -7.42 -2.25 -9.49
CA VAL A 2 -8.38 -2.40 -8.40
C VAL A 2 -8.35 -3.86 -7.92
N LEU A 3 -8.43 -4.05 -6.62
CA LEU A 3 -8.57 -5.34 -5.95
C LEU A 3 -10.00 -5.49 -5.46
N VAL A 4 -10.63 -6.61 -5.75
CA VAL A 4 -11.93 -7.01 -5.22
C VAL A 4 -11.74 -8.22 -4.32
N LYS A 5 -12.17 -8.13 -3.07
CA LYS A 5 -12.10 -9.23 -2.10
C LYS A 5 -13.46 -9.47 -1.47
N CYS A 6 -14.00 -10.67 -1.65
CA CYS A 6 -15.25 -11.10 -1.05
C CYS A 6 -14.99 -11.95 0.19
N SER A 7 -15.84 -11.83 1.21
CA SER A 7 -15.72 -12.58 2.47
C SER A 7 -15.70 -14.11 2.28
N GLN A 8 -16.49 -14.61 1.33
CA GLN A 8 -16.61 -16.03 1.02
C GLN A 8 -15.58 -16.54 0.01
N ALA A 9 -14.75 -15.65 -0.54
CA ALA A 9 -13.74 -15.98 -1.53
C ALA A 9 -12.36 -16.06 -0.88
N LYS A 10 -11.68 -17.20 -1.04
CA LYS A 10 -10.29 -17.35 -0.56
C LYS A 10 -9.31 -16.47 -1.33
N LYS A 11 -9.60 -16.19 -2.61
CA LYS A 11 -8.75 -15.40 -3.50
C LYS A 11 -9.36 -14.02 -3.71
N ALA A 12 -8.51 -13.00 -3.68
CA ALA A 12 -8.86 -11.68 -4.12
C ALA A 12 -8.65 -11.58 -5.64
N ILE A 13 -9.52 -10.83 -6.32
CA ILE A 13 -9.52 -10.66 -7.77
C ILE A 13 -8.88 -9.31 -8.08
N MET A 14 -7.86 -9.32 -8.92
CA MET A 14 -7.21 -8.10 -9.38
C MET A 14 -7.67 -7.77 -10.79
N VAL A 15 -8.09 -6.53 -11.00
CA VAL A 15 -8.57 -6.04 -12.29
C VAL A 15 -7.92 -4.72 -12.66
N THR A 16 -7.74 -4.52 -13.96
CA THR A 16 -7.24 -3.26 -14.51
C THR A 16 -8.43 -2.44 -14.99
N THR A 17 -8.39 -1.14 -14.70
CA THR A 17 -9.42 -0.19 -15.15
C THR A 17 -9.25 0.10 -16.64
N LYS A 18 -10.36 0.31 -17.35
CA LYS A 18 -10.39 0.81 -18.73
C LYS A 18 -9.97 2.29 -18.78
N GLU A 19 -9.82 2.85 -19.98
CA GLU A 19 -9.38 4.24 -20.18
C GLU A 19 -10.34 5.26 -19.56
N ASP A 20 -11.63 4.95 -19.56
CA ASP A 20 -12.71 5.70 -18.92
C ASP A 20 -12.78 5.53 -17.39
N GLY A 21 -11.91 4.69 -16.81
CA GLY A 21 -11.83 4.45 -15.37
C GLY A 21 -12.80 3.39 -14.84
N THR A 22 -13.63 2.79 -15.68
CA THR A 22 -14.49 1.65 -15.27
C THR A 22 -13.68 0.37 -15.08
N PHE A 23 -14.21 -0.55 -14.29
CA PHE A 23 -13.65 -1.89 -14.12
C PHE A 23 -14.76 -2.93 -14.01
N GLU A 24 -14.48 -4.14 -14.46
CA GLU A 24 -15.37 -5.29 -14.39
C GLU A 24 -14.60 -6.45 -13.77
N ALA A 25 -15.24 -7.20 -12.88
CA ALA A 25 -14.62 -8.31 -12.18
C ALA A 25 -15.64 -9.46 -12.04
N ASP A 26 -15.26 -10.64 -12.49
CA ASP A 26 -16.05 -11.84 -12.30
C ASP A 26 -16.01 -12.29 -10.84
N LEU A 27 -17.13 -12.11 -10.14
CA LEU A 27 -17.25 -12.56 -8.76
C LEU A 27 -17.42 -14.08 -8.73
N PRO A 28 -16.80 -14.77 -7.75
CA PRO A 28 -16.98 -16.20 -7.62
C PRO A 28 -18.44 -16.48 -7.25
N SER A 29 -19.15 -17.19 -8.10
CA SER A 29 -20.53 -17.61 -7.85
C SER A 29 -20.55 -18.71 -6.79
N THR A 30 -20.42 -18.34 -5.51
CA THR A 30 -20.70 -19.28 -4.41
C THR A 30 -22.19 -19.53 -4.36
N THR A 31 -22.61 -20.79 -4.43
CA THR A 31 -24.01 -21.22 -4.22
C THR A 31 -24.60 -20.49 -3.01
N PRO A 32 -25.72 -19.77 -3.17
CA PRO A 32 -26.28 -18.95 -2.11
C PRO A 32 -26.67 -19.85 -0.94
N THR A 33 -25.92 -19.79 0.15
CA THR A 33 -26.41 -20.25 1.44
C THR A 33 -27.29 -19.14 2.02
N PRO A 34 -28.51 -19.46 2.51
CA PRO A 34 -29.56 -18.48 2.85
C PRO A 34 -29.19 -17.48 3.96
N SER A 35 -28.02 -17.64 4.59
CA SER A 35 -27.53 -16.81 5.70
C SER A 35 -26.29 -15.97 5.38
N SER A 36 -25.72 -16.07 4.17
CA SER A 36 -24.44 -15.43 3.87
C SER A 36 -24.63 -14.12 3.10
N SER A 37 -24.47 -13.00 3.80
CA SER A 37 -24.40 -11.69 3.16
C SER A 37 -23.14 -11.63 2.27
N PHE A 38 -23.36 -11.44 0.97
CA PHE A 38 -22.31 -11.35 -0.04
C PHE A 38 -21.58 -10.00 0.09
N ASN A 39 -20.67 -9.90 1.05
CA ASN A 39 -19.91 -8.68 1.32
C ASN A 39 -18.59 -8.74 0.58
N CYS A 40 -18.43 -7.90 -0.44
CA CYS A 40 -17.14 -7.67 -1.08
C CYS A 40 -16.64 -6.25 -0.79
N LEU A 41 -15.32 -6.14 -0.73
CA LEU A 41 -14.58 -4.90 -0.58
C LEU A 41 -13.76 -4.68 -1.84
N THR A 42 -13.82 -3.46 -2.35
CA THR A 42 -13.03 -3.00 -3.50
C THR A 42 -11.99 -2.01 -3.01
N LYS A 43 -10.76 -2.11 -3.53
CA LYS A 43 -9.63 -1.28 -3.11
C LYS A 43 -8.76 -0.91 -4.29
N ILE A 44 -8.36 0.35 -4.40
CA ILE A 44 -7.33 0.76 -5.35
C ILE A 44 -5.99 0.18 -4.88
N LEU A 45 -5.27 -0.55 -5.74
CA LEU A 45 -3.91 -1.03 -5.42
C LEU A 45 -2.81 -0.06 -5.87
N GLY A 46 -3.10 0.72 -6.90
CA GLY A 46 -2.15 1.65 -7.50
C GLY A 46 -2.28 1.68 -9.02
N GLY A 47 -1.33 2.35 -9.66
CA GLY A 47 -1.26 2.47 -11.11
C GLY A 47 0.19 2.57 -11.59
N PRO A 48 0.40 2.71 -12.91
CA PRO A 48 1.74 2.88 -13.49
C PRO A 48 2.41 4.18 -13.04
N ARG A 49 1.64 5.13 -12.52
CA ARG A 49 2.13 6.36 -11.91
C ARG A 49 1.97 6.28 -10.40
N GLN A 50 2.83 6.98 -9.66
CA GLN A 50 2.67 7.14 -8.23
C GLN A 50 1.35 7.88 -7.95
N LEU A 51 0.40 7.18 -7.36
CA LEU A 51 -0.91 7.74 -6.99
C LEU A 51 -0.90 8.10 -5.51
N TYR A 52 -1.44 9.26 -5.18
CA TYR A 52 -1.75 9.58 -3.78
C TYR A 52 -3.20 9.19 -3.50
N ALA A 53 -3.44 8.33 -2.52
CA ALA A 53 -4.79 7.92 -2.16
C ALA A 53 -4.99 8.05 -0.65
N SER A 54 -6.06 8.73 -0.25
CA SER A 54 -6.51 8.72 1.14
C SER A 54 -7.29 7.45 1.42
N ARG A 55 -7.04 6.82 2.57
CA ARG A 55 -7.69 5.56 2.98
C ARG A 55 -9.22 5.64 2.92
N LYS A 56 -9.78 6.84 3.17
CA LYS A 56 -11.23 7.11 3.11
C LYS A 56 -11.84 6.90 1.72
N TYR A 57 -11.11 7.18 0.65
CA TYR A 57 -11.61 7.11 -0.73
C TYR A 57 -10.98 5.97 -1.54
N MET A 58 -10.02 5.26 -0.95
CA MET A 58 -9.28 4.16 -1.56
C MET A 58 -10.02 2.83 -1.47
N GLU A 59 -10.97 2.70 -0.54
CA GLU A 59 -11.71 1.47 -0.26
C GLU A 59 -13.23 1.74 -0.33
N SER A 60 -13.99 0.82 -0.93
CA SER A 60 -15.46 0.89 -0.99
C SER A 60 -16.09 -0.49 -0.89
N THR A 61 -17.25 -0.59 -0.26
CA THR A 61 -18.05 -1.82 -0.20
C THR A 61 -18.84 -2.01 -1.50
N THR A 62 -19.07 -3.27 -1.88
CA THR A 62 -19.97 -3.60 -2.98
C THR A 62 -21.40 -3.75 -2.48
N VAL A 63 -22.35 -3.22 -3.22
CA VAL A 63 -23.79 -3.37 -2.98
C VAL A 63 -24.44 -4.05 -4.18
N LYS A 64 -25.43 -4.91 -3.91
CA LYS A 64 -26.24 -5.51 -4.98
C LYS A 64 -27.11 -4.42 -5.60
N VAL A 65 -27.14 -4.36 -6.93
CA VAL A 65 -28.03 -3.45 -7.65
C VAL A 65 -29.47 -3.98 -7.49
N PRO A 66 -30.45 -3.13 -7.11
CA PRO A 66 -31.84 -3.55 -7.02
C PRO A 66 -32.31 -4.18 -8.33
N GLU A 67 -33.07 -5.27 -8.24
CA GLU A 67 -33.69 -5.94 -9.40
C GLU A 67 -32.70 -6.44 -10.47
N SER A 68 -31.40 -6.53 -10.14
CA SER A 68 -30.35 -7.04 -11.03
C SER A 68 -29.44 -8.02 -10.29
N ASP A 69 -28.82 -8.96 -11.01
CA ASP A 69 -27.80 -9.85 -10.44
C ASP A 69 -26.38 -9.27 -10.49
N SER A 70 -26.27 -7.99 -10.81
CA SER A 70 -25.03 -7.24 -10.80
C SER A 70 -24.74 -6.58 -9.45
N TYR A 71 -23.45 -6.34 -9.18
CA TYR A 71 -22.97 -5.62 -8.02
C TYR A 71 -22.26 -4.34 -8.45
N THR A 72 -22.40 -3.29 -7.66
CA THR A 72 -21.73 -2.01 -7.87
C THR A 72 -21.04 -1.52 -6.61
N THR A 73 -20.10 -0.59 -6.73
CA THR A 73 -19.48 0.05 -5.55
C THR A 73 -20.45 1.04 -4.93
N SER A 74 -20.58 1.02 -3.60
CA SER A 74 -21.40 1.98 -2.83
C SER A 74 -20.92 3.42 -3.02
N SER A 75 -19.63 3.62 -3.25
CA SER A 75 -19.03 4.94 -3.47
C SER A 75 -17.92 4.85 -4.51
N PRO A 76 -17.74 5.89 -5.35
CA PRO A 76 -16.66 5.90 -6.32
C PRO A 76 -15.30 5.90 -5.60
N LEU A 77 -14.39 5.06 -6.08
CA LEU A 77 -13.00 5.01 -5.62
C LEU A 77 -12.23 6.21 -6.20
N LYS A 78 -11.46 6.91 -5.37
CA LYS A 78 -10.74 8.12 -5.79
C LYS A 78 -9.29 8.10 -5.36
N PHE A 79 -8.46 8.70 -6.20
CA PHE A 79 -7.07 9.01 -5.93
C PHE A 79 -6.78 10.43 -6.42
N TYR A 80 -5.70 11.00 -5.94
CA TYR A 80 -5.18 12.30 -6.33
C TYR A 80 -3.97 12.10 -7.24
N THR A 81 -3.89 12.92 -8.28
CA THR A 81 -2.76 12.96 -9.21
C THR A 81 -1.52 13.61 -8.61
N SER A 82 -1.71 14.43 -7.58
CA SER A 82 -0.65 15.06 -6.79
C SER A 82 -1.03 15.03 -5.32
N CYS A 83 -0.07 15.33 -4.46
CA CYS A 83 -0.37 15.57 -3.07
C CYS A 83 -1.31 16.80 -2.93
N PRO A 84 -2.50 16.68 -2.31
CA PRO A 84 -3.28 17.84 -1.92
C PRO A 84 -2.53 18.70 -0.89
N ASN A 85 -2.54 20.02 -1.08
CA ASN A 85 -1.98 20.96 -0.11
C ASN A 85 -2.76 20.86 1.20
N SER A 86 -2.09 20.47 2.28
CA SER A 86 -2.69 20.08 3.55
C SER A 86 -3.44 21.22 4.24
N SER A 87 -4.76 21.30 4.07
CA SER A 87 -5.66 22.12 4.90
C SER A 87 -6.53 21.27 5.84
N SER A 88 -6.58 19.94 5.65
CA SER A 88 -7.31 19.02 6.51
C SER A 88 -6.34 18.04 7.20
N LYS A 89 -6.67 17.62 8.43
CA LYS A 89 -5.83 16.74 9.27
C LYS A 89 -5.63 15.34 8.67
N ASP A 90 -6.50 14.94 7.74
CA ASP A 90 -6.48 13.64 7.06
C ASP A 90 -5.71 13.66 5.72
N ASP A 91 -5.33 14.85 5.23
CA ASP A 91 -4.66 15.08 3.93
C ASP A 91 -3.17 15.39 4.08
N LYS A 92 -2.50 14.75 5.05
CA LYS A 92 -1.04 14.80 5.12
C LYS A 92 -0.49 13.81 4.10
N CYS A 93 -0.17 14.27 2.90
CA CYS A 93 0.71 13.44 2.08
C CYS A 93 2.05 13.34 2.78
N GLY A 94 2.58 12.13 2.84
CA GLY A 94 3.90 11.90 3.40
C GLY A 94 4.95 12.70 2.63
N ALA A 95 5.35 13.83 3.19
CA ALA A 95 6.75 14.16 3.37
C ALA A 95 6.87 14.78 4.75
N ARG A 96 7.12 13.95 5.78
CA ARG A 96 7.88 14.48 6.90
C ARG A 96 9.25 14.75 6.30
N ASN A 97 9.46 15.97 5.81
CA ASN A 97 10.79 16.55 5.61
C ASN A 97 11.45 16.61 6.99
N LYS A 98 11.83 15.44 7.48
CA LYS A 98 12.70 15.18 8.61
C LYS A 98 13.49 13.92 8.24
N GLY A 99 14.27 14.07 7.17
CA GLY A 99 15.21 13.09 6.65
C GLY A 99 14.57 11.95 5.87
N ILE A 100 14.61 12.02 4.54
CA ILE A 100 14.84 10.79 3.78
C ILE A 100 16.25 10.34 4.21
N GLY A 101 16.28 9.47 5.22
CA GLY A 101 17.50 8.88 5.72
C GLY A 101 18.04 8.00 4.62
N SER A 102 19.02 8.51 3.88
CA SER A 102 20.10 7.70 3.33
C SER A 102 20.36 6.56 4.31
N SER A 103 20.09 5.32 3.90
CA SER A 103 20.32 4.06 4.60
C SER A 103 21.09 4.23 5.92
N LYS A 104 20.40 4.64 6.97
CA LYS A 104 20.97 4.61 8.31
C LYS A 104 20.59 3.25 8.85
N THR A 105 21.54 2.33 8.69
CA THR A 105 21.64 1.09 9.43
C THR A 105 21.17 1.37 10.84
N PHE A 106 20.01 0.82 11.19
CA PHE A 106 19.51 0.90 12.53
C PHE A 106 20.44 -0.02 13.34
N ASP A 107 21.40 0.56 14.08
CA ASP A 107 22.20 -0.17 15.05
C ASP A 107 21.27 -0.62 16.17
N VAL A 108 20.58 -1.73 15.92
CA VAL A 108 19.97 -2.55 16.96
C VAL A 108 21.13 -2.97 17.85
N PRO A 109 21.08 -2.74 19.18
CA PRO A 109 22.11 -3.26 20.07
C PRO A 109 22.18 -4.76 19.85
N LEU A 110 23.30 -5.22 19.28
CA LEU A 110 23.52 -6.61 18.93
C LEU A 110 23.28 -7.46 20.19
N PRO A 111 22.38 -8.44 20.15
CA PRO A 111 22.23 -9.35 21.27
C PRO A 111 23.59 -10.02 21.53
N PRO A 112 24.01 -10.17 22.80
CA PRO A 112 25.36 -10.64 23.17
C PRO A 112 25.71 -12.03 22.64
N GLU A 113 24.75 -12.78 22.08
CA GLU A 113 24.92 -14.11 21.51
C GLU A 113 25.35 -14.12 20.03
N TRP A 114 25.41 -12.96 19.36
CA TRP A 114 25.91 -12.88 17.97
C TRP A 114 27.43 -12.73 17.98
N GLY A 115 28.11 -13.87 18.11
CA GLY A 115 29.56 -13.96 18.03
C GLY A 115 30.12 -13.29 16.77
N LEU A 116 31.16 -12.47 17.00
CA LEU A 116 31.92 -11.65 16.03
C LEU A 116 31.10 -10.58 15.31
N ALA A 117 31.27 -9.33 15.75
CA ALA A 117 30.78 -8.16 15.06
C ALA A 117 31.31 -8.10 13.62
N PRO A 118 30.51 -7.59 12.65
CA PRO A 118 30.98 -7.38 11.28
C PRO A 118 32.28 -6.56 11.27
N SER A 119 33.22 -6.97 10.40
CA SER A 119 34.59 -6.44 10.33
C SER A 119 34.71 -4.94 10.05
N SER A 120 33.61 -4.24 9.75
CA SER A 120 33.58 -2.79 9.62
C SER A 120 33.86 -2.04 10.93
N TYR A 121 33.78 -2.70 12.09
CA TYR A 121 34.15 -2.14 13.39
C TYR A 121 35.64 -2.34 13.75
N TYR A 122 36.41 -3.06 12.92
CA TYR A 122 37.83 -3.37 13.15
C TYR A 122 38.78 -2.58 12.23
N PHE A 123 38.46 -1.33 11.90
CA PHE A 123 39.42 -0.41 11.30
C PHE A 123 39.86 0.68 12.29
N PRO A 124 40.89 0.42 13.11
CA PRO A 124 41.75 1.48 13.59
C PRO A 124 43.06 1.49 12.78
N TYR A 125 43.73 2.64 12.80
CA TYR A 125 45.15 2.84 12.49
C TYR A 125 45.49 3.27 11.05
N PHE A 126 45.69 4.57 10.73
CA PHE A 126 46.77 5.50 11.13
C PHE A 126 48.11 5.24 10.40
N PHE A 127 48.35 6.00 9.33
CA PHE A 127 49.69 6.43 8.94
C PHE A 127 49.69 7.97 8.88
N PRO A 128 50.35 8.68 9.80
CA PRO A 128 50.63 10.08 9.62
C PRO A 128 51.85 10.17 8.71
N ILE A 129 51.66 10.55 7.45
CA ILE A 129 52.82 11.02 6.68
C ILE A 129 53.06 12.47 7.13
N ILE A 130 53.85 12.63 8.19
CA ILE A 130 54.54 13.90 8.48
C ILE A 130 56.00 13.66 8.15
N GLY A 131 56.51 14.47 7.22
CA GLY A 131 57.63 14.15 6.34
C GLY A 131 59.03 14.42 6.86
N ILE A 132 59.99 14.05 6.00
CA ILE A 132 61.42 14.38 5.99
C ILE A 132 61.82 14.39 4.48
N PRO A 133 62.67 15.33 4.00
CA PRO A 133 62.50 16.13 2.77
C PRO A 133 62.81 15.43 1.43
#